data_AF-A0A2H9SDL6-F1
#
_entry.id   AF-A0A2H9SDL6-F1
#
_cell.length_a   1.000
_cell.length_b   1.000
_cell.length_c   1.000
_cell.angle_alpha   90.00
_cell.angle_beta   90.00
_cell.angle_gamma   90.00
#
_symmetry.space_group_name_H-M   'P 1'
#
loop_
_entity.id
_entity.type
_entity.pdbx_description
1 polymer ?
#
loop_
_entity_poly.entity_id
_entity_poly.type
_entity_poly.pdbx_seq_one_letter_code
_entity_poly.pdbx_strand_id
1 'polypeptide(L)' 'MIGLLNLLLIIVLFGVLLGLINRLLPIPGFIIMLLNIVVFVVLVIYILQYFELVAHVLPTIEWFHPKSVSQS' A
#
# COMPACT_ATOMS: atom_id res chain seq x y z
N MET A 1 1.93 5.35 -17.03
CA MET A 1 3.02 5.95 -16.21
C MET A 1 2.51 6.37 -14.83
N ILE A 2 1.39 7.09 -14.74
CA ILE A 2 0.81 7.57 -13.46
C ILE A 2 0.42 6.43 -12.51
N GLY A 3 -0.10 5.30 -13.01
CA GLY A 3 -0.47 4.14 -12.19
C GLY A 3 0.71 3.52 -11.42
N LEU A 4 1.89 3.40 -12.05
CA LEU A 4 3.08 2.83 -11.41
C LEU A 4 3.63 3.76 -10.31
N LEU A 5 3.53 5.07 -10.52
CA LEU A 5 3.83 6.08 -9.50
C LEU A 5 2.87 5.99 -8.30
N ASN A 6 1.58 5.77 -8.55
CA ASN A 6 0.58 5.57 -7.50
C ASN A 6 0.85 4.29 -6.69
N LEU A 7 1.20 3.18 -7.37
CA LEU A 7 1.60 1.93 -6.72
C LEU A 7 2.85 2.13 -5.84
N LEU A 8 3.88 2.80 -6.38
CA LEU A 8 5.11 3.07 -5.65
C LEU A 8 4.86 3.96 -4.43
N LEU A 9 4.02 4.99 -4.55
CA LEU A 9 3.63 5.86 -3.44
C LEU A 9 2.98 5.06 -2.30
N ILE A 10 2.06 4.16 -2.63
CA ILE A 10 1.34 3.33 -1.64
C ILE A 10 2.29 2.36 -0.94
N ILE A 11 3.20 1.72 -1.68
CA ILE A 11 4.22 0.84 -1.11
C ILE A 11 5.12 1.61 -0.13
N VAL A 12 5.60 2.78 -0.52
CA VAL A 12 6.44 3.64 0.33
C VAL A 12 5.67 4.10 1.56
N LEU A 13 4.41 4.52 1.41
CA LEU A 13 3.57 4.97 2.50
C LEU A 13 3.36 3.86 3.55
N PHE A 14 3.02 2.65 3.12
CA PHE A 14 2.85 1.50 4.00
C PHE A 14 4.16 1.12 4.70
N GLY A 15 5.28 1.10 3.98
CA GLY A 15 6.59 0.83 4.55
C GLY A 15 7.01 1.86 5.61
N VAL A 16 6.79 3.14 5.34
CA VAL A 16 7.07 4.23 6.29
C VAL A 16 6.16 4.12 7.52
N LEU A 17 4.86 3.90 7.35
CA LEU A 17 3.92 3.72 8.46
C LEU A 17 4.29 2.54 9.34
N LEU A 18 4.61 1.39 8.74
CA LEU A 18 5.04 0.19 9.48
C LEU A 18 6.34 0.44 10.25
N GLY A 19 7.33 1.05 9.60
CA GLY A 19 8.59 1.42 10.23
C GLY A 19 8.40 2.40 11.38
N LEU A 20 7.46 3.33 11.23
CA LEU A 20 7.10 4.30 12.24
C LEU A 20 6.42 3.63 13.44
N ILE A 21 5.45 2.74 13.20
CA ILE A 21 4.79 1.92 14.23
C ILE A 21 5.82 1.11 15.02
N ASN A 22 6.72 0.40 14.31
CA ASN A 22 7.76 -0.42 14.93
C ASN A 22 8.77 0.39 15.77
N ARG A 23 8.94 1.69 15.47
CA ARG A 23 9.85 2.59 16.20
C ARG A 23 9.19 3.32 17.36
N LEU A 24 7.92 3.72 17.22
CA LEU A 24 7.21 4.53 18.21
C LEU A 24 6.47 3.71 19.26
N LEU A 25 6.01 2.50 18.91
CA LEU A 25 5.28 1.65 19.83
C LEU A 25 6.21 0.53 20.35
N PRO A 26 6.48 0.47 21.67
CA PRO A 26 7.19 -0.66 22.27
C PRO A 26 6.26 -1.88 22.30
N ILE A 27 6.17 -2.56 21.15
CA ILE A 27 5.36 -3.76 20.98
C ILE A 27 6.21 -5.00 21.29
N PRO A 28 5.68 -6.04 21.95
CA PRO A 28 6.38 -7.31 22.15
C PRO A 28 6.80 -7.93 20.82
N GLY A 29 8.02 -8.49 20.75
CA GLY A 29 8.63 -8.95 19.49
C GLY A 29 7.78 -9.95 18.69
N PHE A 30 7.01 -10.81 19.36
CA PHE A 30 6.09 -11.75 18.70
C PHE A 30 4.99 -11.03 17.92
N ILE A 31 4.42 -9.96 18.46
CA ILE A 31 3.34 -9.19 17.81
C ILE A 31 3.91 -8.41 16.62
N ILE A 32 5.13 -7.87 16.72
CA ILE A 32 5.81 -7.21 15.60
C ILE A 32 6.03 -8.20 14.44
N MET A 33 6.44 -9.43 14.75
CA MET A 33 6.63 -10.47 13.73
C MET A 33 5.33 -10.76 12.99
N LEU A 34 4.22 -10.97 13.72
CA LEU A 34 2.91 -11.20 13.12
C LEU A 34 2.45 -10.01 12.28
N LEU A 35 2.59 -8.79 12.80
CA LEU A 35 2.23 -7.56 12.08
C LEU A 35 3.01 -7.43 10.77
N ASN A 36 4.34 -7.65 10.80
CA ASN A 36 5.18 -7.59 9.62
C ASN A 36 4.79 -8.65 8.57
N ILE A 37 4.46 -9.88 9.01
CA ILE A 37 3.98 -10.94 8.11
C ILE A 37 2.66 -10.53 7.46
N VAL A 38 1.70 -10.08 8.26
CA VAL A 38 0.38 -9.64 7.76
C VAL A 38 0.53 -8.50 6.77
N VAL A 39 1.32 -7.48 7.11
CA VAL A 39 1.55 -6.31 6.25
C VAL A 39 2.26 -6.72 4.95
N PHE A 40 3.24 -7.61 5.03
CA PHE A 40 3.91 -8.16 3.85
C PHE A 40 2.93 -8.89 2.93
N VAL A 41 2.09 -9.77 3.48
CA VAL A 41 1.07 -10.50 2.71
C VAL A 41 0.08 -9.54 2.06
N VAL A 42 -0.41 -8.54 2.80
CA VAL A 42 -1.31 -7.50 2.27
C VAL A 42 -0.64 -6.73 1.13
N LEU A 43 0.64 -6.38 1.28
CA LEU A 43 1.40 -5.68 0.23
C LEU A 43 1.52 -6.52 -1.04
N VAL A 44 1.85 -7.82 -0.91
CA VAL A 44 1.96 -8.74 -2.04
C VAL A 44 0.61 -8.87 -2.75
N ILE A 45 -0.48 -9.08 -2.00
CA ILE A 45 -1.83 -9.16 -2.56
C ILE A 45 -2.22 -7.84 -3.25
N TYR A 46 -1.84 -6.69 -2.70
CA TYR A 46 -2.09 -5.38 -3.32
C TYR A 46 -1.34 -5.22 -4.65
N ILE A 47 -0.08 -5.63 -4.71
CA ILE A 47 0.71 -5.62 -5.94
C ILE A 47 0.09 -6.55 -6.99
N LEU A 48 -0.30 -7.77 -6.61
CA LEU A 48 -0.96 -8.71 -7.52
C LEU A 48 -2.31 -8.19 -8.04
N GLN A 49 -3.10 -7.50 -7.20
CA GLN A 49 -4.34 -6.83 -7.62
C GLN A 49 -4.08 -5.71 -8.63
N TYR A 50 -3.02 -4.92 -8.44
CA TYR A 50 -2.64 -3.88 -9.40
C TYR A 50 -2.31 -4.44 -10.78
N PHE A 51 -1.75 -5.65 -10.86
CA PHE A 51 -1.51 -6.36 -12.12
C PHE A 51 -2.72 -7.16 -12.62
N GLU A 52 -3.88 -7.03 -11.96
CA GLU A 52 -5.11 -7.75 -12.29
C GLU A 52 -4.97 -9.29 -12.22
N LEU A 53 -3.96 -9.80 -11.51
CA LEU A 53 -3.72 -11.24 -11.33
C LEU A 53 -4.66 -11.87 -10.30
N VAL A 54 -5.27 -11.06 -9.44
CA VAL A 54 -6.18 -11.47 -8.36
C VAL A 54 -7.36 -10.50 -8.31
N ALA A 55 -8.54 -10.98 -7.89
CA ALA A 55 -9.72 -10.14 -7.73
C ALA A 55 -9.46 -8.95 -6.79
N HIS A 56 -10.06 -7.80 -7.12
CA HIS A 56 -9.95 -6.58 -6.32
C HIS A 56 -10.76 -6.74 -5.03
N VAL A 57 -10.08 -7.17 -3.96
CA VAL A 57 -10.61 -7.27 -2.60
C VAL A 57 -10.31 -5.99 -1.81
N LEU A 58 -9.22 -5.28 -2.16
CA LEU A 58 -8.82 -4.03 -1.54
C LEU A 58 -9.16 -2.86 -2.47
N PRO A 59 -9.70 -1.75 -1.93
CA PRO A 59 -9.96 -0.56 -2.72
C PRO A 59 -8.63 0.02 -3.23
N THR A 60 -8.56 0.24 -4.53
CA THR A 60 -7.49 1.00 -5.18
C THR A 60 -7.64 2.47 -4.80
N ILE A 61 -6.70 2.99 -4.01
CA ILE A 61 -6.69 4.42 -3.67
C ILE A 61 -5.94 5.15 -4.80
N GLU A 62 -6.67 5.95 -5.57
CA GLU A 62 -6.09 6.81 -6.59
C GLU A 62 -5.81 8.20 -6.02
N TRP A 63 -4.57 8.44 -5.59
CA TRP A 63 -4.16 9.74 -5.03
C TRP A 63 -3.98 10.81 -6.11
N PHE A 64 -3.69 10.38 -7.34
CA PHE A 64 -3.49 11.24 -8.49
C PHE A 64 -4.66 11.08 -9.46
N HIS A 65 -5.74 11.85 -9.22
CA HIS A 65 -6.76 12.05 -10.23
C HIS A 65 -6.27 13.20 -11.12
N PRO A 66 -5.80 12.97 -12.36
CA PRO A 66 -5.64 14.07 -13.29
C PRO A 66 -7.02 14.71 -13.43
N LYS A 67 -7.14 15.99 -13.04
CA LYS A 67 -8.27 16.79 -13.47
C LYS A 67 -8.13 16.88 -14.98
N SER A 68 -8.77 15.96 -15.70
CA SER A 68 -8.97 16.11 -17.12
C SER A 68 -9.66 17.45 -17.29
N VAL A 69 -8.91 18.37 -17.90
CA VAL A 69 -9.34 19.65 -18.43
C VAL A 69 -10.83 19.59 -18.72
N SER A 70 -11.59 20.41 -17.99
CA SER A 70 -12.99 20.71 -18.29
C SER A 70 -13.06 20.95 -19.79
N GLN A 71 -13.83 20.09 -20.45
CA GLN A 71 -14.10 20.19 -21.87
C GLN A 71 -14.62 21.57 -22.24
N SER A 72 -14.39 21.91 -23.51
CA SER A 72 -14.80 23.09 -24.29
C SER A 72 -14.01 24.38 -24.06
#